data_AF-A0A135RNB0-F1
#
_entry.id   AF-A0A135RNB0-F1
#
_cell.length_a   1.000
_cell.length_b   1.000
_cell.length_c   1.000
_cell.angle_alpha   90.00
_cell.angle_beta   90.00
_cell.angle_gamma   90.00
#
_symmetry.space_group_name_H-M   'P 1'
#
loop_
_entity.id
_entity.type
_entity.pdbx_description
1 polymer ?
#
loop_
_entity_poly.entity_id
_entity_poly.type
_entity_poly.pdbx_seq_one_letter_code
_entity_poly.pdbx_strand_id
1 'polypeptide(L)'
;MKFTTILAAIATIALSVNAADRVQCAGTIDTAPNKGRYEPSGSLTANLTQVACKSGTIDGALKGNQKCCISNDKAAFGSACGKAAFPPQFKTGFKATFQPC
;
A
#
# COMPACT_ATOMS: atom_id res chain seq x y z
N MET A 1 43.29 19.90 34.28
CA MET A 1 43.12 18.43 34.24
C MET A 1 41.63 18.13 34.35
N LYS A 2 40.94 17.37 33.52
CA LYS A 2 41.27 16.47 32.42
C LYS A 2 39.94 16.19 31.69
N PHE A 3 39.95 16.33 30.36
CA PHE A 3 39.35 15.40 29.39
C PHE A 3 38.30 14.40 29.92
N THR A 4 37.03 14.76 29.75
CA THR A 4 35.93 13.83 29.48
C THR A 4 35.00 14.56 28.49
N THR A 5 35.51 14.98 27.32
CA THR A 5 35.49 14.16 26.09
C THR A 5 34.14 13.45 25.96
N ILE A 6 33.17 14.08 25.30
CA ILE A 6 32.99 13.86 23.85
C ILE A 6 32.85 12.35 23.61
N LEU A 7 31.77 11.74 24.08
CA LEU A 7 31.38 10.37 23.69
C LEU A 7 29.87 10.13 23.87
N ALA A 8 29.06 11.03 23.32
CA ALA A 8 27.71 10.69 22.85
C ALA A 8 27.31 11.49 21.60
N ALA A 9 28.28 12.10 20.93
CA ALA A 9 28.21 12.20 19.48
C ALA A 9 28.41 10.78 18.95
N ILE A 10 27.61 10.38 17.95
CA ILE A 10 27.63 9.09 17.24
C ILE A 10 26.73 8.00 17.84
N ALA A 11 25.43 8.29 17.89
CA ALA A 11 24.43 7.38 17.35
C ALA A 11 23.21 8.16 16.84
N THR A 12 23.45 9.20 16.03
CA THR A 12 22.62 9.46 14.87
C THR A 12 22.73 8.26 13.92
N ILE A 13 22.22 7.11 14.33
CA ILE A 13 21.84 6.06 13.39
C ILE A 13 20.35 6.24 13.29
N ALA A 14 19.98 7.00 12.27
CA ALA A 14 18.81 6.79 11.44
C ALA A 14 18.09 5.47 11.74
N LEU A 15 17.29 5.44 12.81
CA LEU A 15 16.04 4.73 12.79
C LEU A 15 15.03 5.66 12.09
N SER A 16 15.38 6.10 10.88
CA SER A 16 14.44 5.92 9.79
C SER A 16 14.23 4.41 9.68
N VAL A 17 13.48 3.86 10.64
CA VAL A 17 12.59 2.78 10.32
C VAL A 17 11.81 3.36 9.16
N ASN A 18 12.16 2.94 7.94
CA ASN A 18 11.13 2.74 6.95
C ASN A 18 10.13 1.83 7.66
N ALA A 19 9.23 2.42 8.44
CA ALA A 19 8.04 1.77 8.92
C ALA A 19 7.34 1.46 7.62
N ALA A 20 7.63 0.28 7.07
CA ALA A 20 7.28 -0.04 5.72
C ALA A 20 5.78 0.18 5.61
N ASP A 21 5.41 1.15 4.78
CA ASP A 21 4.07 1.70 4.77
C ASP A 21 3.13 0.59 4.32
N ARG A 22 2.22 0.19 5.22
CA ARG A 22 1.13 -0.71 4.84
C ARG A 22 0.19 0.09 3.95
N VAL A 23 0.06 -0.35 2.70
CA VAL A 23 -0.71 0.33 1.67
C VAL A 23 -1.58 -0.66 0.91
N GLN A 24 -2.65 -0.14 0.34
CA GLN A 24 -3.63 -0.91 -0.40
C GLN A 24 -4.01 -0.19 -1.69
N CYS A 25 -4.24 -0.98 -2.73
CA CYS A 25 -4.90 -0.54 -3.95
C CYS A 25 -6.30 -1.15 -3.96
N ALA A 26 -7.28 -0.40 -3.47
CA ALA A 26 -8.65 -0.89 -3.32
C ALA A 26 -9.44 -0.80 -4.62
N GLY A 27 -10.16 -1.88 -4.90
CA GLY A 27 -11.20 -1.88 -5.91
C GLY A 27 -12.47 -1.30 -5.31
N THR A 28 -12.85 -0.10 -5.73
CA THR A 28 -14.08 0.57 -5.25
C THR A 28 -15.06 0.79 -6.38
N ILE A 29 -16.36 0.74 -6.07
CA ILE A 29 -17.44 1.05 -7.00
C ILE A 29 -17.33 2.52 -7.40
N ASP A 30 -17.41 2.82 -8.70
CA ASP A 30 -17.32 4.19 -9.21
C ASP A 30 -18.67 4.76 -9.69
N THR A 31 -19.74 3.96 -9.59
CA THR A 31 -21.10 4.35 -9.98
C THR A 31 -22.00 4.57 -8.76
N ALA A 32 -22.98 5.48 -8.90
CA ALA A 32 -24.02 5.68 -7.90
C ALA A 32 -24.97 4.45 -7.84
N PRO A 33 -25.64 4.17 -6.71
CA PRO A 33 -25.58 4.89 -5.42
C PRO A 33 -24.43 4.44 -4.51
N ASN A 34 -23.67 3.41 -4.89
CA ASN A 34 -22.67 2.76 -4.03
C ASN A 34 -21.24 3.30 -4.21
N LYS A 35 -21.08 4.48 -4.81
CA LYS A 35 -19.78 5.06 -5.15
C LYS A 35 -18.86 5.12 -3.92
N GLY A 36 -17.64 4.63 -4.07
CA GLY A 36 -16.60 4.59 -3.03
C GLY A 36 -16.65 3.36 -2.12
N ARG A 37 -17.73 2.55 -2.16
CA ARG A 37 -17.75 1.28 -1.43
C ARG A 37 -16.83 0.28 -2.11
N TYR A 38 -16.24 -0.62 -1.32
CA TYR A 38 -15.42 -1.71 -1.86
C TYR A 38 -16.23 -2.61 -2.81
N GLU A 39 -15.53 -3.18 -3.77
CA GLU A 39 -16.02 -4.30 -4.57
C GLU A 39 -16.35 -5.49 -3.62
N PRO A 40 -17.59 -6.04 -3.65
CA PRO A 40 -18.08 -6.93 -2.60
C PRO A 40 -17.33 -8.24 -2.40
N SER A 41 -16.80 -8.85 -3.46
CA SER A 41 -16.06 -10.13 -3.36
C SER A 41 -14.67 -9.97 -2.75
N GLY A 42 -14.12 -8.76 -2.78
CA GLY A 42 -12.74 -8.46 -2.40
C GLY A 42 -11.69 -8.98 -3.37
N SER A 43 -12.11 -9.59 -4.48
CA SER A 43 -11.21 -10.10 -5.52
C SER A 43 -10.50 -8.95 -6.21
N LEU A 44 -11.20 -7.84 -6.45
CA LEU A 44 -10.62 -6.70 -7.14
C LEU A 44 -9.53 -6.03 -6.30
N THR A 45 -9.81 -5.72 -5.03
CA THR A 45 -8.80 -5.18 -4.09
C THR A 45 -7.61 -6.12 -3.95
N ALA A 46 -7.85 -7.43 -3.85
CA ALA A 46 -6.80 -8.41 -3.72
C ALA A 46 -5.90 -8.50 -4.97
N ASN A 47 -6.49 -8.39 -6.16
CA ASN A 47 -5.76 -8.39 -7.42
C ASN A 47 -4.98 -7.09 -7.62
N LEU A 48 -5.63 -5.94 -7.47
CA LEU A 48 -5.00 -4.63 -7.65
C LEU A 48 -3.84 -4.42 -6.67
N THR A 49 -4.02 -4.77 -5.40
CA THR A 49 -2.94 -4.69 -4.40
C THR A 49 -1.78 -5.61 -4.75
N GLN A 50 -2.06 -6.84 -5.23
CA GLN A 50 -1.01 -7.77 -5.68
C GLN A 50 -0.21 -7.21 -6.85
N VAL A 51 -0.88 -6.60 -7.83
CA VAL A 51 -0.26 -6.02 -9.03
C VAL A 51 0.55 -4.77 -8.70
N ALA A 52 0.05 -3.92 -7.79
CA ALA A 52 0.71 -2.69 -7.38
C ALA A 52 1.93 -2.92 -6.46
N CYS A 53 1.94 -4.01 -5.68
CA CYS A 53 3.00 -4.36 -4.74
C CYS A 53 4.25 -4.94 -5.42
N LYS A 54 4.97 -4.13 -6.21
CA LYS A 54 6.18 -4.57 -6.94
C LYS A 54 7.46 -4.51 -6.12
N SER A 55 7.62 -3.47 -5.31
CA SER A 55 8.81 -3.20 -4.48
C SER A 55 8.59 -3.53 -2.99
N GLY A 56 7.47 -4.17 -2.67
CA GLY A 56 7.05 -4.49 -1.31
C GLY A 56 6.76 -5.98 -1.12
N THR A 57 6.29 -6.32 0.07
CA THR A 57 5.85 -7.68 0.42
C THR A 57 4.36 -7.68 0.72
N ILE A 58 3.61 -8.63 0.17
CA ILE A 58 2.20 -8.79 0.51
C ILE A 58 2.05 -9.32 1.93
N ASP A 59 1.17 -8.71 2.73
CA ASP A 59 0.80 -9.25 4.03
C ASP A 59 -0.06 -10.50 3.83
N GLY A 60 0.54 -11.68 4.08
CA GLY A 60 -0.11 -12.97 3.91
C GLY A 60 -1.24 -13.26 4.90
N ALA A 61 -1.33 -12.52 6.01
CA ALA A 61 -2.43 -12.65 6.97
C ALA A 61 -3.72 -12.00 6.44
N LEU A 62 -3.60 -11.01 5.56
CA LEU A 62 -4.72 -10.19 5.10
C LEU A 62 -5.19 -10.60 3.70
N LYS A 63 -6.51 -10.75 3.53
CA LYS A 63 -7.14 -11.30 2.31
C LYS A 63 -8.28 -10.43 1.81
N GLY A 64 -8.68 -10.61 0.55
CA GLY A 64 -9.81 -9.91 -0.06
C GLY A 64 -9.65 -8.39 0.02
N ASN A 65 -10.69 -7.71 0.52
CA ASN A 65 -10.70 -6.25 0.75
C ASN A 65 -9.78 -5.77 1.86
N GLN A 66 -9.19 -6.67 2.64
CA GLN A 66 -8.19 -6.31 3.64
C GLN A 66 -6.77 -6.50 3.13
N LYS A 67 -6.56 -7.01 1.90
CA LYS A 67 -5.21 -7.32 1.42
C LYS A 67 -4.34 -6.06 1.38
N CYS A 68 -3.15 -6.14 1.94
CA CYS A 68 -2.21 -5.03 2.05
C CYS A 68 -0.84 -5.40 1.47
N CYS A 69 -0.11 -4.38 1.04
CA CYS A 69 1.30 -4.43 0.69
C CYS A 69 2.09 -3.67 1.76
N ILE A 70 3.12 -4.30 2.29
CA ILE A 70 4.15 -3.64 3.09
C ILE A 70 5.14 -3.05 2.08
N SER A 71 4.94 -1.78 1.70
CA SER A 71 5.72 -1.13 0.65
C SER A 71 6.92 -0.38 1.22
N ASN A 72 8.07 -0.50 0.55
CA ASN A 72 9.24 0.33 0.82
C ASN A 72 9.21 1.66 0.06
N ASP A 73 8.28 1.81 -0.89
CA ASP A 73 8.07 3.03 -1.68
C ASP A 73 6.56 3.24 -1.92
N LYS A 74 5.98 4.16 -1.15
CA LYS A 74 4.56 4.50 -1.21
C LYS A 74 4.17 5.21 -2.51
N ALA A 75 5.08 6.04 -3.06
CA ALA A 75 4.82 6.80 -4.28
C ALA A 75 4.81 5.88 -5.50
N ALA A 76 5.77 4.95 -5.59
CA ALA A 76 5.80 3.94 -6.62
C ALA A 76 4.56 3.03 -6.55
N PHE A 77 4.15 2.61 -5.34
CA PHE A 77 2.93 1.84 -5.16
C PHE A 77 1.67 2.61 -5.63
N GLY A 78 1.53 3.88 -5.25
CA GLY A 78 0.41 4.73 -5.68
C GLY A 78 0.35 4.91 -7.20
N SER A 79 1.50 5.13 -7.84
CA SER A 79 1.62 5.22 -9.31
C SER A 79 1.26 3.89 -9.99
N ALA A 80 1.71 2.76 -9.44
CA ALA A 80 1.36 1.44 -9.93
C ALA A 80 -0.14 1.13 -9.76
N CYS A 81 -0.73 1.53 -8.63
CA CYS A 81 -2.16 1.39 -8.35
C CYS A 81 -3.02 2.16 -9.38
N GLY A 82 -2.69 3.42 -9.67
CA GLY A 82 -3.42 4.22 -10.66
C GLY A 82 -3.29 3.71 -12.10
N LYS A 83 -2.27 2.91 -12.39
CA LYS A 83 -2.03 2.29 -13.71
C LYS A 83 -2.39 0.79 -13.75
N ALA A 84 -2.89 0.23 -12.65
CA ALA A 84 -3.15 -1.20 -12.56
C ALA A 84 -4.26 -1.59 -13.54
N ALA A 85 -3.98 -2.62 -14.34
CA ALA A 85 -4.96 -3.17 -15.27
C ALA A 85 -6.05 -3.92 -14.50
N PHE A 86 -7.30 -3.63 -14.84
CA PHE A 86 -8.44 -4.30 -14.23
C PHE A 86 -8.65 -5.67 -14.86
N PRO A 87 -8.94 -6.72 -14.06
CA PRO A 87 -9.42 -7.98 -14.60
C PRO A 87 -10.68 -7.75 -15.47
N PRO A 88 -10.92 -8.58 -16.52
CA PRO A 88 -12.01 -8.38 -17.46
C PRO A 88 -13.39 -8.15 -16.82
N GLN A 89 -13.69 -8.88 -15.75
CA GLN A 89 -14.95 -8.80 -15.01
C GLN A 89 -15.15 -7.50 -14.22
N PHE A 90 -14.09 -6.69 -14.05
CA PHE A 90 -14.12 -5.43 -13.32
C PHE A 90 -13.83 -4.21 -14.21
N LYS A 91 -13.84 -4.37 -15.54
CA LYS A 91 -13.50 -3.29 -16.50
C LYS A 91 -14.39 -2.06 -16.41
N THR A 92 -15.62 -2.19 -15.91
CA THR A 92 -16.60 -1.11 -15.83
C THR A 92 -17.22 -1.02 -14.44
N GLY A 93 -17.54 0.19 -14.00
CA GLY A 93 -18.23 0.42 -12.72
C GLY A 93 -17.34 0.40 -11.49
N PHE A 94 -16.02 0.25 -11.66
CA PHE A 94 -15.04 0.24 -10.58
C PHE A 94 -13.87 1.16 -10.89
N LYS A 95 -13.15 1.57 -9.83
CA LYS A 95 -11.89 2.29 -9.91
C LYS A 95 -10.90 1.80 -8.85
N ALA A 96 -9.63 2.15 -9.08
CA ALA A 96 -8.54 1.82 -8.20
C ALA A 96 -8.33 3.00 -7.26
N THR A 97 -8.35 2.73 -5.96
CA THR A 97 -8.21 3.73 -4.92
C THR A 97 -6.98 3.38 -4.09
N PHE A 98 -5.94 4.18 -4.23
CA PHE A 98 -4.77 4.09 -3.37
C PHE A 98 -5.10 4.63 -1.97
N GLN A 99 -4.79 3.85 -0.93
CA GLN A 99 -5.03 4.23 0.46
C GLN A 99 -4.06 3.51 1.41
N PRO A 100 -3.90 4.01 2.65
CA PRO A 100 -3.23 3.25 3.71
C PRO A 100 -4.00 1.96 4.06
N CYS A 101 -3.24 0.97 4.51
CA CYS A 101 -3.69 -0.14 5.33
C CYS A 101 -3.20 0.09 6.77
#